data_AF-A0A931NC48-F1
#
_entry.id   AF-A0A931NC48-F1
#
_cell.length_a   1.000
_cell.length_b   1.000
_cell.length_c   1.000
_cell.angle_alpha   90.00
_cell.angle_beta   90.00
_cell.angle_gamma   90.00
#
_symmetry.space_group_name_H-M   'P 1'
#
loop_
_entity.id
_entity.type
_entity.pdbx_description
1 polymer ?
#
loop_
_entity_poly.entity_id
_entity_poly.type
_entity_poly.pdbx_seq_one_letter_code
_entity_poly.pdbx_strand_id
1 'polypeptide(L)'
;MDLKLPITIVDELSDGEINAQGELDLASGVIRNVRYEDYDVETQGVPATLEDYEFTVGVLSNGGREVEFRVEADAQGRYSVTASELLELKGRAAALFTQKPGK
;
A
#
# COMPACT_ATOMS: atom_id res chain seq x y z
N MET A 1 14.86 -1.06 14.88
CA MET A 1 13.89 0.05 14.84
C MET A 1 12.75 -0.45 13.96
N ASP A 2 11.67 -0.88 14.58
CA ASP A 2 10.50 -1.45 13.89
C ASP A 2 9.58 -0.30 13.48
N LEU A 3 9.96 0.38 12.39
CA LEU A 3 9.19 1.50 11.86
C LEU A 3 8.08 0.95 10.98
N LYS A 4 6.85 1.10 11.47
CA LYS A 4 5.61 0.70 10.81
C LYS A 4 4.82 1.94 10.46
N LEU A 5 4.36 2.04 9.22
CA LEU A 5 3.64 3.20 8.73
C LEU A 5 2.25 2.80 8.25
N PRO A 6 1.19 3.53 8.64
CA PRO A 6 -0.11 3.35 8.02
C PRO A 6 -0.03 3.78 6.55
N ILE A 7 -0.64 3.00 5.68
CA ILE A 7 -0.73 3.24 4.25
C ILE A 7 -2.14 2.90 3.75
N THR A 8 -2.53 3.53 2.66
CA THR A 8 -3.66 3.07 1.84
C THR A 8 -3.13 2.14 0.76
N ILE A 9 -3.89 1.10 0.44
CA ILE A 9 -3.60 0.12 -0.61
C ILE A 9 -4.75 0.25 -1.59
N VAL A 10 -4.41 0.36 -2.88
CA VAL A 10 -5.38 0.45 -3.96
C VAL A 10 -5.08 -0.68 -4.92
N ASP A 11 -6.01 -1.64 -4.98
CA ASP A 11 -6.02 -2.68 -6.00
C ASP A 11 -6.77 -2.14 -7.22
N GLU A 12 -6.03 -1.91 -8.30
CA GLU A 12 -6.55 -1.37 -9.56
C GLU A 12 -7.07 -2.52 -10.42
N LEU A 13 -8.33 -2.39 -10.82
CA LEU A 13 -9.03 -3.30 -11.71
C LEU A 13 -9.38 -2.56 -13.00
N SER A 14 -9.60 -3.31 -14.09
CA SER A 14 -9.96 -2.71 -15.38
C SER A 14 -11.27 -1.88 -15.32
N ASP A 15 -12.19 -2.26 -14.43
CA ASP A 15 -13.52 -1.63 -14.27
C ASP A 15 -13.68 -0.88 -12.93
N GLY A 16 -12.61 -0.64 -12.17
CA GLY A 16 -12.67 0.10 -10.91
C GLY A 16 -11.47 -0.10 -9.99
N GLU A 17 -11.63 0.27 -8.73
CA GLU A 17 -10.57 0.11 -7.71
C GLU A 17 -11.16 -0.43 -6.41
N ILE A 18 -10.35 -1.21 -5.70
CA ILE A 18 -10.68 -1.69 -4.35
C ILE A 18 -9.68 -1.06 -3.38
N ASN A 19 -10.20 -0.35 -2.40
CA ASN A 19 -9.41 0.36 -1.40
C ASN A 19 -9.26 -0.48 -0.13
N ALA A 20 -8.08 -0.40 0.50
CA ALA A 20 -7.81 -0.99 1.79
C ALA A 20 -6.83 -0.15 2.60
N GLN A 21 -6.90 -0.30 3.93
CA GLN A 21 -5.94 0.28 4.86
C GLN A 21 -4.99 -0.81 5.35
N GLY A 22 -3.70 -0.50 5.44
CA GLY A 22 -2.68 -1.43 5.91
C GLY A 22 -1.55 -0.76 6.68
N GLU A 23 -0.66 -1.58 7.22
CA GLU A 23 0.54 -1.14 7.93
C GLU A 23 1.78 -1.71 7.24
N LEU A 24 2.57 -0.83 6.61
CA LEU A 24 3.83 -1.18 5.97
C LEU A 24 4.95 -1.27 7.01
N ASP A 25 5.57 -2.44 7.11
CA ASP A 25 6.80 -2.64 7.86
C ASP A 25 8.00 -2.22 7.01
N LEU A 26 8.65 -1.10 7.36
CA LEU A 26 9.76 -0.57 6.57
C LEU A 26 11.04 -1.42 6.69
N ALA A 27 11.15 -2.35 7.64
CA ALA A 27 12.31 -3.23 7.72
C ALA A 27 12.23 -4.37 6.70
N SER A 28 11.02 -4.91 6.48
CA SER A 28 10.79 -6.11 5.67
C SER A 28 10.07 -5.85 4.34
N GLY A 29 9.37 -4.73 4.19
CA GLY A 29 8.50 -4.45 3.05
C GLY A 29 7.15 -5.16 3.13
N VAL A 30 6.88 -5.96 4.17
CA VAL A 30 5.61 -6.66 4.33
C VAL A 30 4.54 -5.68 4.81
N ILE A 31 3.35 -5.78 4.23
CA ILE A 31 2.19 -5.01 4.66
C ILE A 31 1.28 -5.92 5.49
N ARG A 32 0.89 -5.45 6.67
CA ARG A 32 0.12 -6.20 7.67
C ARG A 32 -1.16 -5.45 8.03
N ASN A 33 -2.05 -6.12 8.78
CA ASN A 33 -3.30 -5.53 9.29
C ASN A 33 -4.18 -4.94 8.19
N VAL A 34 -4.18 -5.59 7.01
CA VAL A 34 -4.96 -5.16 5.84
C VAL A 34 -6.44 -5.25 6.15
N ARG A 35 -7.16 -4.16 5.90
CA ARG A 35 -8.61 -4.04 6.06
C ARG A 35 -9.18 -3.33 4.86
N TYR A 36 -9.99 -4.05 4.10
CA TYR A 36 -10.66 -3.48 2.93
C TYR A 36 -11.77 -2.52 3.31
N GLU A 37 -11.98 -1.53 2.47
CA GLU A 37 -13.03 -0.53 2.57
C GLU A 37 -14.16 -0.93 1.62
N ASP A 38 -15.35 -1.16 2.16
CA ASP A 38 -16.55 -1.55 1.40
C ASP A 38 -16.40 -2.80 0.50
N TYR A 39 -15.40 -3.64 0.75
CA TYR A 39 -15.15 -4.88 0.02
C TYR A 39 -15.06 -6.09 0.96
N ASP A 40 -15.77 -7.16 0.62
CA ASP A 40 -15.88 -8.39 1.40
C ASP A 40 -15.14 -9.52 0.70
N VAL A 41 -13.93 -9.79 1.16
CA VAL A 41 -13.04 -10.82 0.61
C VAL A 41 -13.62 -12.22 0.74
N GLU A 42 -14.42 -12.49 1.78
CA GLU A 42 -14.96 -13.82 2.01
C GLU A 42 -16.02 -14.18 0.95
N THR A 43 -16.75 -13.19 0.45
CA THR A 43 -17.81 -13.39 -0.55
C THR A 43 -17.38 -13.03 -1.97
N GLN A 44 -16.50 -12.05 -2.13
CA GLN A 44 -16.07 -11.53 -3.44
C GLN A 44 -14.70 -12.07 -3.88
N GLY A 45 -13.93 -12.68 -2.98
CA GLY A 45 -12.59 -13.21 -3.26
C GLY A 45 -11.47 -12.20 -3.03
N VAL A 46 -10.22 -12.65 -3.18
CA VAL A 46 -9.04 -11.77 -3.04
C VAL A 46 -8.92 -10.91 -4.32
N PRO A 47 -8.71 -9.58 -4.22
CA PRO A 47 -8.62 -8.72 -5.41
C PRO A 47 -7.59 -9.18 -6.44
N ALA A 48 -6.39 -9.58 -5.99
CA ALA A 48 -5.32 -10.11 -6.85
C ALA A 48 -5.65 -11.44 -7.56
N THR A 49 -6.82 -12.02 -7.31
CA THR A 49 -7.31 -13.24 -7.99
C THR A 49 -8.45 -12.97 -8.96
N LEU A 50 -8.95 -11.74 -9.01
CA LEU A 50 -10.00 -11.33 -9.94
C LEU A 50 -9.45 -11.29 -11.37
N GLU A 51 -10.30 -11.60 -12.35
CA GLU A 51 -9.90 -11.67 -13.78
C GLU A 51 -9.56 -10.31 -14.37
N ASP A 52 -10.11 -9.24 -13.82
CA ASP A 52 -9.93 -7.85 -14.22
C ASP A 52 -8.85 -7.12 -13.40
N TYR A 53 -8.16 -7.80 -12.50
CA TYR A 53 -7.04 -7.23 -11.74
C TYR A 53 -5.88 -6.81 -12.64
N GLU A 54 -5.39 -5.59 -12.46
CA GLU A 54 -4.26 -5.05 -13.21
C GLU A 54 -2.99 -4.95 -12.35
N PHE A 55 -3.04 -4.21 -11.24
CA PHE A 55 -1.90 -4.02 -10.33
C PHE A 55 -2.34 -3.45 -8.97
N THR A 56 -1.42 -3.40 -8.01
CA THR A 56 -1.64 -2.76 -6.70
C THR A 56 -0.66 -1.61 -6.49
N VAL A 57 -1.16 -0.50 -5.94
CA VAL A 57 -0.33 0.59 -5.44
C VAL A 57 -0.55 0.81 -3.95
N GLY A 58 0.48 1.34 -3.30
CA GLY A 58 0.42 1.81 -1.92
C GLY A 58 0.58 3.32 -1.87
N VAL A 59 -0.20 3.98 -1.02
CA VAL A 59 -0.16 5.42 -0.79
C VAL A 59 0.25 5.70 0.65
N LEU A 60 1.36 6.42 0.82
CA LEU A 60 1.80 6.94 2.10
C LEU A 60 1.50 8.44 2.17
N SER A 61 0.68 8.85 3.13
CA SER A 61 0.26 10.25 3.28
C SER A 61 0.78 10.88 4.59
N ASN A 62 1.16 12.16 4.52
CA ASN A 62 1.48 12.98 5.69
C ASN A 62 1.25 14.47 5.42
N GLY A 63 0.34 15.10 6.16
CA GLY A 63 0.15 16.55 6.16
C GLY A 63 -0.19 17.14 4.79
N GLY A 64 -1.00 16.44 3.98
CA GLY A 64 -1.40 16.87 2.63
C GLY A 64 -0.42 16.53 1.52
N ARG A 65 0.61 15.72 1.80
CA ARG A 65 1.51 15.15 0.80
C ARG A 65 1.34 13.65 0.74
N GLU A 66 1.49 13.10 -0.45
CA GLU A 66 1.31 11.69 -0.73
C GLU A 66 2.49 11.17 -1.54
N VAL A 67 2.88 9.93 -1.27
CA VAL A 67 3.85 9.18 -2.05
C VAL A 67 3.21 7.86 -2.43
N GLU A 68 3.06 7.67 -3.73
CA GLU A 68 2.64 6.41 -4.32
C GLU A 68 3.85 5.52 -4.62
N PHE A 69 3.69 4.23 -4.41
CA PHE A 69 4.70 3.22 -4.65
C PHE A 69 4.06 1.91 -5.06
N ARG A 70 4.80 1.09 -5.81
CA ARG A 70 4.31 -0.20 -6.28
C ARG A 70 4.20 -1.20 -5.12
N VAL A 71 3.10 -1.94 -5.10
CA VAL A 71 2.87 -3.05 -4.17
C VAL A 71 2.67 -4.32 -4.97
N GLU A 72 3.26 -5.41 -4.49
CA GLU A 72 3.05 -6.75 -5.01
C GLU A 72 1.99 -7.43 -4.13
N ALA A 73 0.87 -7.81 -4.75
CA ALA A 73 -0.19 -8.61 -4.15
C ALA A 73 -0.11 -10.06 -4.64
N ASP A 74 -0.27 -11.02 -3.72
CA ASP A 74 -0.36 -12.44 -4.07
C ASP A 74 -1.80 -12.97 -4.02
N ALA A 75 -2.01 -14.15 -4.60
CA ALA A 75 -3.31 -14.82 -4.62
C ALA A 75 -3.85 -15.21 -3.24
N GLN A 76 -3.07 -15.03 -2.16
CA GLN A 76 -3.50 -15.24 -0.78
C GLN A 76 -3.91 -13.94 -0.08
N GLY A 77 -3.90 -12.80 -0.80
CA GLY A 77 -4.22 -11.48 -0.26
C GLY A 77 -3.10 -10.91 0.61
N ARG A 78 -1.85 -11.35 0.39
CA ARG A 78 -0.69 -10.76 1.05
C ARG A 78 -0.09 -9.70 0.16
N TYR A 79 0.31 -8.62 0.82
CA TYR A 79 0.85 -7.45 0.17
C TYR A 79 2.28 -7.21 0.63
N SER A 80 3.15 -6.86 -0.31
CA SER A 80 4.54 -6.55 -0.01
C SER A 80 5.14 -5.57 -0.99
N VAL A 81 6.16 -4.85 -0.55
CA VAL A 81 6.95 -3.94 -1.37
C VAL A 81 8.28 -4.61 -1.67
N THR A 82 8.72 -4.58 -2.93
CA THR A 82 10.03 -5.13 -3.31
C THR A 82 11.17 -4.40 -2.60
N ALA A 83 12.32 -5.05 -2.42
CA ALA A 83 13.46 -4.45 -1.73
C ALA A 83 13.94 -3.14 -2.40
N SER A 84 13.90 -3.07 -3.73
CA SER A 84 14.27 -1.88 -4.49
C SER A 84 13.28 -0.74 -4.24
N GLU A 85 11.98 -1.01 -4.41
CA GLU A 85 10.93 -0.01 -4.18
C GLU A 85 10.93 0.48 -2.72
N LEU A 86 11.18 -0.43 -1.77
CA LEU A 86 11.27 -0.11 -0.35
C LEU A 86 12.45 0.84 -0.04
N LEU A 87 13.59 0.66 -0.72
CA LEU A 87 14.74 1.54 -0.57
C LEU A 87 14.42 2.95 -1.09
N GLU A 88 13.77 3.05 -2.25
CA GLU A 88 13.32 4.33 -2.82
C GLU A 88 12.27 5.01 -1.94
N LEU A 89 11.31 4.23 -1.43
CA LEU A 89 10.26 4.71 -0.53
C LEU A 89 10.84 5.26 0.77
N LYS A 90 11.86 4.65 1.36
CA LYS A 90 12.52 5.18 2.57
C LYS A 90 13.10 6.58 2.35
N GLY A 91 13.71 6.81 1.18
CA GLY A 91 14.23 8.13 0.81
C GLY A 91 13.11 9.17 0.67
N ARG A 92 12.03 8.81 -0.04
CA ARG A 92 10.85 9.67 -0.24
C ARG A 92 10.10 9.94 1.07
N ALA A 93 9.89 8.93 1.90
CA ALA A 93 9.24 9.02 3.20
C ALA A 93 10.05 9.91 4.16
N ALA A 94 11.37 9.78 4.21
CA ALA A 94 12.21 10.67 5.00
C ALA A 94 11.99 12.15 4.61
N ALA A 95 11.92 12.46 3.32
CA ALA A 95 11.59 13.82 2.85
C ALA A 95 10.18 14.26 3.28
N LEU A 96 9.20 13.36 3.20
CA LEU A 96 7.80 13.57 3.58
C LEU A 96 7.61 13.88 5.08
N PHE A 97 8.46 13.33 5.95
CA PHE A 97 8.41 13.55 7.41
C PHE A 97 9.36 14.64 7.93
N THR A 98 10.42 14.98 7.19
CA THR A 98 11.41 16.00 7.63
C THR A 98 11.12 17.40 7.14
N GLN A 99 10.41 17.54 6.01
CA GLN A 99 10.02 18.85 5.51
C GLN A 99 8.93 19.44 6.39
N LYS A 100 9.18 20.65 6.93
CA LYS A 100 8.17 21.46 7.66
C LYS A 100 6.88 21.52 6.83
N PRO A 101 5.70 21.33 7.43
CA PRO A 101 4.45 21.53 6.73
C PRO A 101 4.45 22.93 6.10
N GLY A 102 4.04 23.01 4.83
CA GLY A 102 3.93 24.27 4.11
C GLY A 102 3.09 25.25 4.92
N LYS A 103 3.57 26.48 5.02
CA LYS A 103 2.99 27.54 5.85
C LYS A 103 1.68 28.06 5.27
#